data_AF-A0A1Q3MQL6-F1
#
_entry.id   AF-A0A1Q3MQL6-F1
#
_cell.length_a   1.000
_cell.length_b   1.000
_cell.length_c   1.000
_cell.angle_alpha   90.00
_cell.angle_beta   90.00
_cell.angle_gamma   90.00
#
_symmetry.space_group_name_H-M   'P 1'
#
loop_
_entity.id
_entity.type
_entity.pdbx_description
1 polymer ?
#
loop_
_entity_poly.entity_id
_entity_poly.type
_entity_poly.pdbx_seq_one_letter_code
_entity_poly.pdbx_strand_id
1 'polypeptide(L)'
;MLIPMLACGAIITAVQQPQLFSDDDKRVTMTYWSDPQRYRIVPPTDFRAKGLWQVRLTVEGSTWLWNFNRARGVSMKPTSDSEGHEERDKVWDAWIDAKVNYDRWVAGQVAAGANAIVVGNPPTVADTSVPVDRPQIPGPMPADMLAFVQQSWTSTVGLNQTINPPPGPPPIFAEAVVPMEYRIKFEDAEISYQDNCMRRAKYPYYRFDEGVLSAGKAVRTMPEKDLDKLIQMAGVSPSEARVMKAVSILEGGFDSVNTYDTGYVSVGFIQFATLKDGAGSLGQLLLNYKQTNPDEFQRDFRKYGIDVTPLGVLSCLDWQTGAEVQGGDANKQIIKDKRLIAVFQRAGQKSSLFNAAQIRIAKNQYYPANDTINIGLAGVSFTGKVTDFIKSEAGMATLMDRKVNTGKIDVLIPVLQKTALTHSVKSFADFAKYERQIIEAVKYRRDYLKDQTLSQPS
;
A
#
# COMPACT_ATOMS: atom_id res chain seq x y z
N MET A 1 -30.62 -34.05 36.02
CA MET A 1 -29.32 -34.75 35.89
C MET A 1 -28.57 -34.06 34.75
N LEU A 2 -27.72 -33.08 35.09
CA LEU A 2 -27.05 -32.18 34.15
C LEU A 2 -25.66 -32.75 33.82
N ILE A 3 -25.42 -33.01 32.54
CA ILE A 3 -24.13 -33.48 32.01
C ILE A 3 -23.24 -32.24 31.80
N PRO A 4 -22.02 -32.18 32.36
CA PRO A 4 -21.10 -31.09 32.06
C PRO A 4 -20.39 -31.37 30.74
N MET A 5 -20.52 -30.46 29.77
CA MET A 5 -19.65 -30.41 28.59
C MET A 5 -18.27 -29.90 29.02
N LEU A 6 -17.27 -30.78 29.00
CA LEU A 6 -15.86 -30.38 29.04
C LEU A 6 -15.48 -29.76 27.70
N ALA A 7 -15.22 -28.45 27.70
CA ALA A 7 -14.55 -27.77 26.60
C ALA A 7 -13.06 -28.16 26.60
N CYS A 8 -12.66 -29.03 25.67
CA CYS A 8 -11.24 -29.24 25.35
C CYS A 8 -10.71 -28.00 24.63
N GLY A 9 -10.10 -27.08 25.37
CA GLY A 9 -9.28 -26.01 24.79
C GLY A 9 -7.99 -26.62 24.24
N ALA A 10 -7.92 -26.81 22.93
CA ALA A 10 -6.66 -27.16 22.27
C ALA A 10 -5.69 -25.99 22.43
N ILE A 11 -4.63 -26.19 23.22
CA ILE A 11 -3.47 -25.29 23.27
C ILE A 11 -2.79 -25.40 21.90
N ILE A 12 -3.03 -24.42 21.02
CA ILE A 12 -2.24 -24.26 19.80
C ILE A 12 -0.86 -23.77 20.27
N THR A 13 0.09 -24.68 20.41
CA THR A 13 1.49 -24.31 20.53
C THR A 13 1.91 -23.65 19.21
N ALA A 14 2.32 -22.38 19.28
CA ALA A 14 2.86 -21.68 18.13
C ALA A 14 4.08 -22.46 17.62
N VAL A 15 3.95 -23.05 16.42
CA VAL A 15 5.07 -23.74 15.76
C VAL A 15 6.13 -22.68 15.48
N GLN A 16 7.25 -22.76 16.19
CA GLN A 16 8.38 -21.88 15.98
C GLN A 16 8.88 -22.09 14.55
N GLN A 17 8.74 -21.05 13.71
CA GLN A 17 9.21 -21.10 12.34
C GLN A 17 10.74 -21.27 12.33
N PRO A 18 11.28 -22.06 11.37
CA PRO A 18 12.72 -22.23 11.27
C PRO A 18 13.41 -20.89 11.03
N GLN A 19 14.56 -20.68 11.70
CA GLN A 19 15.45 -19.55 11.43
C GLN A 19 15.95 -19.64 9.99
N LEU A 20 15.90 -18.51 9.27
CA LEU A 20 16.38 -18.43 7.89
C LEU A 20 17.86 -18.02 7.82
N PHE A 21 18.36 -17.25 8.79
CA PHE A 21 19.73 -16.74 8.78
C PHE A 21 20.68 -17.62 9.59
N SER A 22 21.81 -17.98 8.98
CA SER A 22 22.92 -18.61 9.70
C SER A 22 23.62 -17.60 10.61
N ASP A 23 24.43 -18.09 11.55
CA ASP A 23 25.24 -17.21 12.41
C ASP A 23 26.26 -16.39 11.59
N ASP A 24 26.74 -16.94 10.47
CA ASP A 24 27.62 -16.20 9.56
C ASP A 24 26.88 -15.06 8.85
N ASP A 25 25.66 -15.30 8.35
CA ASP A 25 24.83 -14.26 7.75
C ASP A 25 24.57 -13.12 8.74
N LYS A 26 24.26 -13.46 10.00
CA LYS A 26 24.05 -12.49 11.09
C LYS A 26 25.30 -11.67 11.33
N ARG A 27 26.45 -12.34 11.51
CA ARG A 27 27.75 -11.69 11.73
C ARG A 27 28.13 -10.73 10.59
N VAL A 28 27.98 -11.15 9.34
CA VAL A 28 28.29 -10.34 8.16
C VAL A 28 27.37 -9.12 8.09
N THR A 29 26.06 -9.31 8.26
CA THR A 29 25.07 -8.23 8.22
C THR A 29 25.29 -7.20 9.33
N MET A 30 25.54 -7.66 10.55
CA MET A 30 25.80 -6.78 11.70
C MET A 30 27.11 -6.01 11.52
N THR A 31 28.17 -6.67 11.05
CA THR A 31 29.47 -6.03 10.76
C THR A 31 29.30 -4.97 9.67
N TYR A 32 28.47 -5.24 8.66
CA TYR A 32 28.18 -4.28 7.62
C TYR A 32 27.48 -3.04 8.19
N TRP A 33 26.42 -3.22 8.98
CA TRP A 33 25.61 -2.11 9.49
C TRP A 33 26.17 -1.40 10.72
N SER A 34 27.22 -1.92 11.35
CA SER A 34 27.88 -1.29 12.50
C SER A 34 28.76 -0.10 12.12
N ASP A 35 29.07 0.08 10.84
CA ASP A 35 29.79 1.26 10.35
C ASP A 35 28.91 2.53 10.50
N PRO A 36 29.28 3.50 11.38
CA PRO A 36 28.51 4.70 11.62
C PRO A 36 28.42 5.64 10.39
N GLN A 37 29.22 5.41 9.35
CA GLN A 37 29.09 6.14 8.09
C GLN A 37 27.91 5.66 7.23
N ARG A 38 27.35 4.49 7.51
CA ARG A 38 26.28 3.89 6.72
C ARG A 38 24.88 4.31 7.14
N TYR A 39 24.73 4.83 8.35
CA TYR A 39 23.45 5.26 8.86
C TYR A 39 23.61 6.51 9.72
N ARG A 40 22.99 7.61 9.29
CA ARG A 40 23.00 8.87 10.04
C ARG A 40 21.59 9.41 10.15
N ILE A 41 21.29 9.95 11.33
CA ILE A 41 20.04 10.67 11.60
C ILE A 41 20.43 12.13 11.80
N VAL A 42 19.89 13.00 10.96
CA VAL A 42 20.20 14.43 10.94
C VAL A 42 18.92 15.24 10.81
N PRO A 43 18.91 16.52 11.22
CA PRO A 43 17.81 17.42 10.87
C PRO A 43 17.62 17.50 9.35
N PRO A 44 16.38 17.65 8.85
CA PRO A 44 16.08 17.81 7.43
C PRO A 44 16.88 18.97 6.83
N THR A 45 17.43 18.81 5.62
CA THR A 45 18.28 19.85 4.99
C THR A 45 17.64 21.25 4.91
N ASP A 46 16.32 21.33 4.88
CA ASP A 46 15.54 22.57 4.80
C ASP A 46 15.03 23.08 6.17
N PHE A 47 15.47 22.50 7.29
CA PHE A 47 15.01 22.88 8.64
C PHE A 47 15.24 24.36 8.97
N ARG A 48 16.24 25.00 8.37
CA ARG A 48 16.47 26.45 8.55
C ARG A 48 15.36 27.29 7.93
N ALA A 49 14.78 26.84 6.82
CA ALA A 49 13.73 27.54 6.11
C ALA A 49 12.33 27.21 6.66
N LYS A 50 12.10 25.95 7.04
CA LYS A 50 10.80 25.43 7.50
C LYS A 50 10.65 25.34 9.03
N GLY A 51 11.75 25.48 9.76
CA GLY A 51 11.79 25.16 11.18
C GLY A 51 12.10 23.68 11.42
N LEU A 52 12.66 23.39 12.59
CA LEU A 52 12.94 22.03 13.05
C LEU A 52 11.64 21.33 13.49
N TRP A 53 10.77 22.06 14.19
CA TRP A 53 9.45 21.61 14.60
C TRP A 53 8.42 21.91 13.51
N GLN A 54 7.61 20.93 13.16
CA GLN A 54 6.61 21.03 12.09
C GLN A 54 5.29 20.40 12.51
N VAL A 55 4.18 20.87 11.94
CA VAL A 55 2.85 20.31 12.23
C VAL A 55 2.63 19.06 11.39
N ARG A 56 2.19 17.99 12.03
CA ARG A 56 1.89 16.70 11.38
C ARG A 56 0.55 16.13 11.84
N LEU A 57 -0.05 15.31 10.97
CA LEU A 57 -1.20 14.49 11.32
C LEU A 57 -0.74 13.40 12.29
N THR A 58 -1.51 13.14 13.34
CA THR A 58 -1.23 12.07 14.32
C THR A 58 -1.70 10.71 13.78
N VAL A 59 -1.08 9.62 14.25
CA VAL A 59 -1.50 8.25 13.90
C VAL A 59 -2.88 7.95 14.47
N GLU A 60 -3.14 8.38 15.70
CA GLU A 60 -4.42 8.18 16.40
C GLU A 60 -5.55 8.92 15.68
N GLY A 61 -5.32 10.18 15.27
CA GLY A 61 -6.28 10.96 14.52
C GLY A 61 -6.62 10.33 13.17
N SER A 62 -5.60 9.90 12.43
CA SER A 62 -5.80 9.18 11.16
C SER A 62 -6.57 7.87 11.34
N THR A 63 -6.26 7.10 12.39
CA THR A 63 -6.92 5.83 12.67
C THR A 63 -8.36 6.02 13.13
N TRP A 64 -8.64 7.07 13.90
CA TRP A 64 -10.00 7.48 14.25
C TRP A 64 -10.82 7.81 12.99
N LEU A 65 -10.27 8.61 12.06
CA LEU A 65 -10.94 8.94 10.79
C LEU A 65 -11.27 7.72 9.94
N TRP A 66 -10.32 6.78 9.85
CA TRP A 66 -10.52 5.51 9.15
C TRP A 66 -11.70 4.71 9.70
N ASN A 67 -11.68 4.50 11.01
CA ASN A 67 -12.67 3.71 11.71
C ASN A 67 -14.05 4.39 11.64
N PHE A 68 -14.10 5.71 11.77
CA PHE A 68 -15.33 6.50 11.62
C PHE A 68 -15.90 6.39 10.19
N ASN A 69 -15.10 6.63 9.15
CA ASN A 69 -15.55 6.53 7.76
C ASN A 69 -16.01 5.12 7.39
N ARG A 70 -15.31 4.09 7.87
CA ARG A 70 -15.70 2.69 7.68
C ARG A 70 -17.03 2.40 8.35
N ALA A 71 -17.25 2.89 9.58
CA ALA A 71 -18.52 2.72 10.28
C ALA A 71 -19.69 3.38 9.53
N ARG A 72 -19.46 4.52 8.88
CA ARG A 72 -20.46 5.19 8.03
C ARG A 72 -20.73 4.47 6.69
N GLY A 73 -19.93 3.47 6.33
CA GLY A 73 -20.00 2.83 5.02
C GLY A 73 -19.54 3.73 3.86
N VAL A 74 -18.81 4.80 4.15
CA VAL A 74 -18.33 5.74 3.13
C VAL A 74 -17.05 5.23 2.49
N SER A 75 -16.98 5.30 1.16
CA SER A 75 -15.76 4.97 0.42
C SER A 75 -14.66 5.97 0.76
N MET A 76 -13.53 5.45 1.24
CA MET A 76 -12.33 6.25 1.44
C MET A 76 -11.48 6.12 0.18
N LYS A 77 -11.22 7.25 -0.48
CA LYS A 77 -10.20 7.34 -1.53
C LYS A 77 -8.93 7.90 -0.90
N PRO A 78 -7.74 7.34 -1.18
CA PRO A 78 -6.49 7.92 -0.66
C PRO A 78 -6.28 9.38 -1.07
N THR A 79 -6.79 9.77 -2.24
CA THR A 79 -6.55 11.07 -2.89
C THR A 79 -7.57 12.16 -2.56
N SER A 80 -8.69 11.83 -1.92
CA SER A 80 -9.72 12.82 -1.58
C SER A 80 -10.26 12.62 -0.17
N ASP A 81 -10.80 13.69 0.40
CA ASP A 81 -11.59 13.57 1.62
C ASP A 81 -12.85 12.74 1.33
N SER A 82 -13.29 12.02 2.35
CA SER A 82 -14.58 11.32 2.31
C SER A 82 -15.67 12.34 2.60
N GLU A 83 -16.72 12.33 1.79
CA GLU A 83 -17.88 13.19 1.98
C GLU A 83 -19.07 12.33 2.43
N GLY A 84 -19.75 12.78 3.46
CA GLY A 84 -21.02 12.20 3.88
C GLY A 84 -22.11 12.28 2.81
N HIS A 85 -23.06 11.36 2.87
CA HIS A 85 -24.20 11.34 1.94
C HIS A 85 -25.49 11.87 2.56
N GLU A 86 -25.57 11.87 3.90
CA GLU A 86 -26.74 12.33 4.64
C GLU A 86 -26.51 13.73 5.25
N GLU A 87 -27.59 14.47 5.53
CA GLU A 87 -27.48 15.80 6.18
C GLU A 87 -26.81 15.73 7.55
N ARG A 88 -27.03 14.65 8.30
CA ARG A 88 -26.32 14.41 9.57
C ARG A 88 -24.80 14.37 9.38
N ASP A 89 -24.34 13.77 8.28
CA ASP A 89 -22.92 13.59 8.03
C ASP A 89 -22.26 14.94 7.74
N LYS A 90 -22.98 15.89 7.13
CA LYS A 90 -22.46 17.24 6.91
C LYS A 90 -22.20 17.97 8.21
N VAL A 91 -23.07 17.80 9.21
CA VAL A 91 -22.87 18.36 10.55
C VAL A 91 -21.64 17.73 11.21
N TRP A 92 -21.48 16.41 11.09
CA TRP A 92 -20.32 15.69 11.61
C TRP A 92 -19.03 16.11 10.90
N ASP A 93 -19.04 16.19 9.57
CA ASP A 93 -17.89 16.59 8.75
C ASP A 93 -17.48 18.05 9.06
N ALA A 94 -18.44 18.97 9.21
CA ALA A 94 -18.17 20.35 9.62
C ALA A 94 -17.54 20.44 11.03
N TRP A 95 -18.00 19.61 11.97
CA TRP A 95 -17.41 19.54 13.30
C TRP A 95 -15.99 18.95 13.26
N ILE A 96 -15.76 17.89 12.47
CA ILE A 96 -14.43 17.30 12.24
C ILE A 96 -13.49 18.35 11.64
N ASP A 97 -13.94 19.12 10.65
CA ASP A 97 -13.15 20.18 10.04
C ASP A 97 -12.75 21.26 11.05
N ALA A 98 -13.70 21.70 11.89
CA ALA A 98 -13.41 22.64 12.97
C ALA A 98 -12.38 22.08 13.96
N LYS A 99 -12.50 20.80 14.33
CA LYS A 99 -11.57 20.13 15.26
C LYS A 99 -10.18 19.97 14.67
N VAL A 100 -10.08 19.50 13.42
CA VAL A 100 -8.81 19.36 12.71
C VAL A 100 -8.12 20.71 12.55
N ASN A 101 -8.85 21.75 12.15
CA ASN A 101 -8.27 23.09 12.01
C ASN A 101 -7.77 23.63 13.36
N TYR A 102 -8.57 23.48 14.43
CA TYR A 102 -8.18 23.91 15.76
C TYR A 102 -6.92 23.18 16.27
N ASP A 103 -6.86 21.85 16.15
CA ASP A 103 -5.70 21.06 16.57
C ASP A 103 -4.43 21.45 15.80
N ARG A 104 -4.56 21.69 14.49
CA ARG A 104 -3.46 22.13 13.63
C ARG A 104 -2.96 23.51 14.02
N TRP A 105 -3.86 24.43 14.36
CA TRP A 105 -3.48 25.73 14.88
C TRP A 105 -2.74 25.61 16.22
N VAL A 106 -3.25 24.81 17.17
CA VAL A 106 -2.58 24.57 18.47
C VAL A 106 -1.18 23.99 18.26
N ALA A 107 -1.06 22.95 17.43
CA ALA A 107 0.23 22.38 17.05
C ALA A 107 1.16 23.41 16.38
N GLY A 108 0.60 24.27 15.53
CA GLY A 108 1.32 25.38 14.89
C GLY A 108 1.92 26.35 15.89
N GLN A 109 1.15 26.73 16.93
CA GLN A 109 1.66 27.59 18.01
C GLN A 109 2.80 26.93 18.78
N VAL A 110 2.69 25.63 19.08
CA VAL A 110 3.75 24.86 19.74
C VAL A 110 5.02 24.81 18.87
N ALA A 111 4.87 24.47 17.58
CA ALA A 111 5.99 24.42 16.65
C ALA A 111 6.67 25.78 16.47
N ALA A 112 5.88 26.87 16.35
CA ALA A 112 6.41 28.22 16.24
C ALA A 112 7.21 28.64 17.49
N GLY A 113 6.66 28.38 18.68
CA GLY A 113 7.36 28.66 19.95
C GLY A 113 8.67 27.87 20.07
N ALA A 114 8.64 26.59 19.74
CA ALA A 114 9.83 25.74 19.79
C ALA A 114 10.89 26.14 18.75
N ASN A 115 10.47 26.53 17.54
CA ASN A 115 11.38 27.01 16.50
C ASN A 115 12.01 28.37 16.83
N ALA A 116 11.28 29.27 17.51
CA ALA A 116 11.83 30.53 17.97
C ALA A 116 13.02 30.34 18.94
N ILE A 117 12.96 29.29 19.77
CA ILE A 117 14.06 28.92 20.69
C ILE A 117 15.25 28.34 19.92
N VAL A 118 15.01 27.44 18.97
CA VAL A 118 16.08 26.68 18.29
C VAL A 118 16.76 27.45 17.16
N VAL A 119 15.98 28.17 16.34
CA VAL A 119 16.45 28.82 15.11
C VAL A 119 16.66 30.33 15.30
N GLY A 120 16.14 30.90 16.39
CA GLY A 120 16.27 32.32 16.74
C GLY A 120 15.40 33.28 15.92
N ASN A 121 15.08 32.92 14.68
CA ASN A 121 14.13 33.62 13.81
C ASN A 121 12.97 32.68 13.43
N PRO A 122 11.75 33.23 13.22
CA PRO A 122 10.65 32.44 12.68
C PRO A 122 11.01 31.89 11.29
N PRO A 123 10.57 30.67 10.95
CA PRO A 123 10.83 30.08 9.63
C PRO A 123 10.31 30.99 8.51
N THR A 124 11.09 31.10 7.43
CA THR A 124 10.76 31.96 6.29
C THR A 124 9.66 31.39 5.42
N VAL A 125 9.44 30.07 5.47
CA VAL A 125 8.36 29.39 4.77
C VAL A 125 7.30 29.03 5.79
N ALA A 126 6.15 29.72 5.72
CA ALA A 126 4.99 29.36 6.53
C ALA A 126 4.53 27.95 6.14
N ASP A 127 4.24 27.12 7.14
CA ASP A 127 3.54 25.88 6.90
C ASP A 127 2.10 26.21 6.49
N THR A 128 1.84 26.20 5.17
CA THR A 128 0.53 26.54 4.59
C THR A 128 -0.59 25.60 5.02
N SER A 129 -0.24 24.48 5.67
CA SER A 129 -1.22 23.57 6.22
C SER A 129 -1.72 24.01 7.61
N VAL A 130 -1.14 25.03 8.23
CA VAL A 130 -1.56 25.60 9.52
C VAL A 130 -2.44 26.83 9.28
N PRO A 131 -3.64 26.92 9.88
CA PRO A 131 -4.44 28.14 9.84
C PRO A 131 -3.68 29.33 10.45
N VAL A 132 -3.68 30.48 9.75
CA VAL A 132 -3.00 31.70 10.22
C VAL A 132 -3.76 32.29 11.41
N ASP A 133 -5.07 32.44 11.27
CA ASP A 133 -5.94 32.94 12.32
C ASP A 133 -6.38 31.80 13.24
N ARG A 134 -6.62 32.13 14.51
CA ARG A 134 -7.17 31.19 15.49
C ARG A 134 -8.54 30.69 15.01
N PRO A 135 -8.69 29.39 14.68
CA PRO A 135 -9.98 28.84 14.28
C PRO A 135 -10.98 28.89 15.44
N GLN A 136 -12.26 28.83 15.12
CA GLN A 136 -13.30 28.63 16.12
C GLN A 136 -13.03 27.32 16.87
N ILE A 137 -13.14 27.37 18.20
CA ILE A 137 -13.07 26.17 19.02
C ILE A 137 -14.27 25.28 18.62
N PRO A 138 -14.05 23.99 18.26
CA PRO A 138 -15.08 23.13 17.66
C PRO A 138 -16.31 22.86 18.55
N GLY A 139 -16.30 23.28 19.82
CA GLY A 139 -17.33 22.92 20.80
C GLY A 139 -17.31 21.42 21.12
N PRO A 140 -18.27 20.94 21.93
CA PRO A 140 -18.41 19.50 22.20
C PRO A 140 -18.76 18.73 20.91
N MET A 141 -18.34 17.47 20.83
CA MET A 141 -18.74 16.59 19.74
C MET A 141 -20.27 16.43 19.72
N PRO A 142 -20.93 16.47 18.54
CA PRO A 142 -22.36 16.23 18.44
C PRO A 142 -22.77 14.93 19.15
N ALA A 143 -23.83 14.98 19.94
CA ALA A 143 -24.21 13.87 20.81
C ALA A 143 -24.61 12.60 20.02
N ASP A 144 -25.22 12.79 18.85
CA ASP A 144 -25.57 11.75 17.90
C ASP A 144 -24.33 11.12 17.24
N MET A 145 -23.32 11.92 16.92
CA MET A 145 -22.01 11.44 16.44
C MET A 145 -21.30 10.62 17.52
N LEU A 146 -21.31 11.07 18.77
CA LEU A 146 -20.74 10.33 19.90
C LEU A 146 -21.42 8.97 20.07
N ALA A 147 -22.76 8.97 20.09
CA ALA A 147 -23.55 7.75 20.21
C ALA A 147 -23.26 6.78 19.05
N PHE A 148 -23.17 7.29 17.82
CA PHE A 148 -22.80 6.50 16.64
C PHE A 148 -21.43 5.85 16.80
N VAL A 149 -20.40 6.63 17.16
CA VAL A 149 -19.03 6.13 17.36
C VAL A 149 -18.98 5.05 18.46
N GLN A 150 -19.69 5.25 19.56
CA GLN A 150 -19.78 4.28 20.66
C GLN A 150 -20.51 2.98 20.24
N GLN A 151 -21.57 3.10 19.45
CA GLN A 151 -22.35 1.96 18.97
C GLN A 151 -21.62 1.15 17.88
N SER A 152 -20.99 1.81 16.91
CA SER A 152 -20.36 1.14 15.77
C SER A 152 -19.09 0.37 16.15
N TRP A 153 -18.40 0.77 17.22
CA TRP A 153 -17.18 0.10 17.66
C TRP A 153 -17.38 -1.03 18.65
N THR A 154 -18.54 -1.10 19.31
CA THR A 154 -18.89 -2.24 20.16
C THR A 154 -19.35 -3.46 19.35
N SER A 155 -19.90 -3.27 18.14
CA SER A 155 -20.42 -4.35 17.30
C SER A 155 -19.39 -5.04 16.39
N THR A 156 -18.19 -4.48 16.22
CA THR A 156 -17.15 -5.00 15.30
C THR A 156 -16.16 -5.97 15.98
N VAL A 157 -16.25 -6.17 17.30
CA VAL A 157 -15.30 -6.99 18.07
C VAL A 157 -15.68 -8.47 18.05
N GLY A 158 -15.55 -9.10 16.89
CA GLY A 158 -15.42 -10.55 16.74
C GLY A 158 -13.94 -10.94 16.67
N LEU A 159 -13.42 -11.51 17.75
CA LEU A 159 -12.14 -12.26 17.88
C LEU A 159 -10.84 -11.52 17.44
N ASN A 160 -10.08 -11.04 18.43
CA ASN A 160 -8.63 -10.72 18.40
C ASN A 160 -8.13 -9.44 17.69
N GLN A 161 -8.95 -8.40 17.51
CA GLN A 161 -8.43 -7.06 17.16
C GLN A 161 -8.72 -6.05 18.26
N THR A 162 -7.67 -5.56 18.93
CA THR A 162 -7.74 -4.37 19.76
C THR A 162 -8.07 -3.19 18.85
N ILE A 163 -9.23 -2.56 19.04
CA ILE A 163 -9.56 -1.30 18.37
C ILE A 163 -8.71 -0.22 19.07
N ASN A 164 -7.66 0.22 18.38
CA ASN A 164 -6.89 1.40 18.78
C ASN A 164 -7.16 2.50 17.76
N PRO A 165 -7.58 3.71 18.16
CA PRO A 165 -7.93 4.11 19.54
C PRO A 165 -9.26 3.50 20.02
N PRO A 166 -9.47 3.37 21.35
CA PRO A 166 -10.71 2.83 21.92
C PRO A 166 -11.93 3.72 21.63
N PRO A 167 -13.16 3.21 21.85
CA PRO A 167 -14.35 3.99 21.67
C PRO A 167 -14.42 5.25 22.52
N GLY A 168 -14.64 6.41 21.89
CA GLY A 168 -14.62 7.67 22.61
C GLY A 168 -14.53 8.91 21.74
N PRO A 169 -14.36 10.09 22.39
CA PRO A 169 -14.10 11.34 21.69
C PRO A 169 -12.85 11.21 20.81
N PRO A 170 -12.76 11.95 19.69
CA PRO A 170 -11.61 11.86 18.82
C PRO A 170 -10.34 12.30 19.56
N PRO A 171 -9.19 11.69 19.24
CA PRO A 171 -7.90 12.13 19.72
C PRO A 171 -7.55 13.51 19.12
N ILE A 172 -6.37 14.02 19.47
CA ILE A 172 -5.76 15.13 18.72
C ILE A 172 -5.49 14.68 17.28
N PHE A 173 -5.86 15.49 16.28
CA PHE A 173 -5.59 15.19 14.87
C PHE A 173 -4.23 15.68 14.38
N ALA A 174 -3.64 16.65 15.09
CA ALA A 174 -2.36 17.19 14.70
C ALA A 174 -1.51 17.53 15.91
N GLU A 175 -0.20 17.41 15.73
CA GLU A 175 0.79 17.69 16.76
C GLU A 175 2.04 18.34 16.15
N ALA A 176 2.85 18.97 17.00
CA ALA A 176 4.15 19.50 16.64
C ALA A 176 5.20 18.40 16.84
N VAL A 177 5.87 17.98 15.77
CA VAL A 177 6.93 16.96 15.81
C VAL A 177 8.23 17.53 15.25
N VAL A 178 9.34 16.82 15.48
CA VAL A 178 10.62 17.09 14.81
C VAL A 178 10.84 15.98 13.78
N PRO A 179 10.51 16.20 12.49
CA PRO A 179 10.84 15.23 11.46
C PRO A 179 12.35 15.08 11.34
N MET A 180 12.84 13.86 11.25
CA MET A 180 14.27 13.57 11.09
C MET A 180 14.55 13.02 9.70
N GLU A 181 15.71 13.41 9.15
CA GLU A 181 16.25 12.89 7.90
C GLU A 181 17.23 11.75 8.19
N TYR A 182 17.00 10.61 7.56
CA TYR A 182 17.78 9.39 7.69
C TYR A 182 18.58 9.22 6.41
N ARG A 183 19.90 9.17 6.52
CA ARG A 183 20.82 8.95 5.38
C ARG A 183 21.42 7.56 5.49
N ILE A 184 21.19 6.75 4.47
CA ILE A 184 21.61 5.37 4.38
C ILE A 184 22.59 5.23 3.22
N LYS A 185 23.79 4.74 3.51
CA LYS A 185 24.87 4.57 2.53
C LYS A 185 25.17 3.10 2.28
N PHE A 186 25.08 2.72 1.01
CA PHE A 186 25.55 1.47 0.45
C PHE A 186 26.84 1.70 -0.33
N GLU A 187 27.47 0.63 -0.83
CA GLU A 187 28.65 0.73 -1.69
C GLU A 187 28.36 1.53 -2.98
N ASP A 188 27.13 1.43 -3.48
CA ASP A 188 26.72 1.85 -4.82
C ASP A 188 25.52 2.82 -4.83
N ALA A 189 25.01 3.20 -3.66
CA ALA A 189 23.86 4.07 -3.51
C ALA A 189 23.89 4.85 -2.20
N GLU A 190 23.33 6.05 -2.22
CA GLU A 190 22.96 6.80 -1.02
C GLU A 190 21.47 7.11 -1.11
N ILE A 191 20.73 6.73 -0.07
CA ILE A 191 19.28 6.86 0.01
C ILE A 191 18.97 7.70 1.25
N SER A 192 18.04 8.63 1.10
CA SER A 192 17.60 9.47 2.21
C SER A 192 16.08 9.39 2.37
N TYR A 193 15.64 9.37 3.62
CA TYR A 193 14.23 9.42 3.98
C TYR A 193 13.98 10.48 5.03
N GLN A 194 12.74 10.91 5.11
CA GLN A 194 12.24 11.67 6.24
C GLN A 194 11.12 10.87 6.91
N ASP A 195 11.16 10.75 8.23
CA ASP A 195 10.01 10.25 8.99
C ASP A 195 8.93 11.34 9.09
N ASN A 196 7.86 11.04 9.82
CA ASN A 196 6.75 11.96 10.05
C ASN A 196 6.23 12.53 8.73
N CYS A 197 5.93 11.61 7.80
CA CYS A 197 5.53 11.94 6.44
C CYS A 197 4.42 13.00 6.43
N MET A 198 4.61 14.07 5.64
CA MET A 198 3.56 15.08 5.49
C MET A 198 2.36 14.47 4.75
N ARG A 199 1.20 14.47 5.41
CA ARG A 199 -0.07 13.99 4.85
C ARG A 199 -1.14 15.09 4.93
N ARG A 200 -2.18 14.95 4.10
CA ARG A 200 -3.34 15.84 4.16
C ARG A 200 -3.98 15.75 5.54
N ALA A 201 -4.59 16.84 5.99
CA ALA A 201 -5.09 17.01 7.35
C ALA A 201 -6.09 15.92 7.80
N LYS A 202 -6.88 15.38 6.87
CA LYS A 202 -7.87 14.33 7.11
C LYS A 202 -7.50 12.99 6.44
N TYR A 203 -6.21 12.70 6.27
CA TYR A 203 -5.78 11.47 5.62
C TYR A 203 -6.07 10.25 6.50
N PRO A 204 -6.94 9.29 6.11
CA PRO A 204 -7.36 8.23 7.01
C PRO A 204 -6.42 7.00 6.98
N TYR A 205 -5.34 7.00 6.21
CA TYR A 205 -4.48 5.82 6.07
C TYR A 205 -3.14 5.92 6.80
N TYR A 206 -2.83 7.01 7.49
CA TYR A 206 -1.56 7.16 8.22
C TYR A 206 -1.54 6.28 9.47
N ARG A 207 -0.53 5.40 9.58
CA ARG A 207 -0.44 4.35 10.60
C ARG A 207 0.90 4.33 11.32
N PHE A 208 1.96 4.83 10.69
CA PHE A 208 3.30 4.78 11.24
C PHE A 208 3.97 6.14 11.03
N ASP A 209 4.23 6.83 12.13
CA ASP A 209 4.97 8.09 12.19
C ASP A 209 6.46 7.91 11.85
N GLU A 210 7.01 6.76 12.21
CA GLU A 210 8.31 6.28 11.73
C GLU A 210 8.28 5.90 10.24
N GLY A 211 7.12 5.82 9.60
CA GLY A 211 6.99 5.42 8.20
C GLY A 211 7.56 6.46 7.23
N VAL A 212 8.06 5.97 6.08
CA VAL A 212 8.70 6.80 5.04
C VAL A 212 7.99 6.65 3.71
N LEU A 213 8.24 7.60 2.80
CA LEU A 213 7.78 7.56 1.42
C LEU A 213 8.91 7.94 0.48
N SER A 214 9.10 7.16 -0.57
CA SER A 214 9.79 7.58 -1.78
C SER A 214 8.97 7.18 -3.00
N ALA A 215 8.68 8.13 -3.87
CA ALA A 215 8.02 7.85 -5.14
C ALA A 215 8.96 7.14 -6.13
N GLY A 216 10.26 7.06 -5.85
CA GLY A 216 11.26 6.49 -6.75
C GLY A 216 11.37 7.26 -8.08
N LYS A 217 12.09 6.69 -9.04
CA LYS A 217 12.12 7.20 -10.42
C LYS A 217 10.94 6.62 -11.18
N ALA A 218 9.98 7.47 -11.53
CA ALA A 218 8.79 7.06 -12.28
C ALA A 218 9.19 6.31 -13.56
N VAL A 219 8.64 5.12 -13.77
CA VAL A 219 9.01 4.25 -14.89
C VAL A 219 8.72 4.92 -16.24
N ARG A 220 7.69 5.78 -16.32
CA ARG A 220 7.40 6.62 -17.50
C ARG A 220 8.55 7.54 -17.96
N THR A 221 9.55 7.77 -17.10
CA THR A 221 10.75 8.58 -17.42
C THR A 221 11.96 7.73 -17.82
N MET A 222 11.82 6.40 -17.80
CA MET A 222 12.86 5.47 -18.23
C MET A 222 13.00 5.49 -19.76
N PRO A 223 14.24 5.36 -20.30
CA PRO A 223 14.42 5.14 -21.73
C PRO A 223 13.65 3.90 -22.19
N GLU A 224 12.92 4.01 -23.31
CA GLU A 224 12.05 2.93 -23.80
C GLU A 224 12.82 1.61 -24.02
N LYS A 225 14.04 1.69 -24.56
CA LYS A 225 14.93 0.54 -24.75
C LYS A 225 15.22 -0.22 -23.45
N ASP A 226 15.40 0.50 -22.33
CA ASP A 226 15.68 -0.12 -21.04
C ASP A 226 14.43 -0.81 -20.49
N LEU A 227 13.26 -0.15 -20.61
CA LEU A 227 11.99 -0.73 -20.22
C LEU A 227 11.66 -1.99 -21.05
N ASP A 228 11.86 -1.95 -22.36
CA ASP A 228 11.61 -3.10 -23.23
C ASP A 228 12.52 -4.29 -22.89
N LYS A 229 13.78 -4.03 -22.53
CA LYS A 229 14.68 -5.07 -22.00
C LYS A 229 14.12 -5.70 -20.73
N LEU A 230 13.63 -4.91 -19.79
CA LEU A 230 13.01 -5.42 -18.55
C LEU A 230 11.76 -6.24 -18.83
N ILE A 231 10.90 -5.79 -19.75
CA ILE A 231 9.69 -6.51 -20.20
C ILE A 231 10.07 -7.87 -20.81
N GLN A 232 11.10 -7.91 -21.65
CA GLN A 232 11.61 -9.15 -22.24
C GLN A 232 12.14 -10.09 -21.15
N MET A 233 12.95 -9.60 -20.21
CA MET A 233 13.47 -10.38 -19.07
C MET A 233 12.35 -10.92 -18.16
N ALA A 234 11.23 -10.20 -18.08
CA ALA A 234 10.07 -10.62 -17.32
C ALA A 234 9.24 -11.72 -18.01
N GLY A 235 9.52 -12.05 -19.28
CA GLY A 235 8.74 -13.01 -20.05
C GLY A 235 7.37 -12.47 -20.46
N VAL A 236 7.30 -11.16 -20.71
CA VAL A 236 6.10 -10.47 -21.18
C VAL A 236 6.18 -10.34 -22.70
N SER A 237 5.15 -10.81 -23.40
CA SER A 237 5.05 -10.68 -24.86
C SER A 237 4.78 -9.22 -25.28
N PRO A 238 5.05 -8.85 -26.54
CA PRO A 238 4.78 -7.48 -27.02
C PRO A 238 3.32 -7.04 -26.87
N SER A 239 2.37 -7.96 -27.01
CA SER A 239 0.94 -7.68 -26.86
C SER A 239 0.57 -7.41 -25.39
N GLU A 240 1.02 -8.26 -24.48
CA GLU A 240 0.87 -8.05 -23.04
C GLU A 240 1.53 -6.74 -22.59
N ALA A 241 2.70 -6.42 -23.13
CA ALA A 241 3.40 -5.17 -22.84
C ALA A 241 2.58 -3.94 -23.24
N ARG A 242 1.93 -3.93 -24.41
CA ARG A 242 1.03 -2.85 -24.82
C ARG A 242 -0.15 -2.69 -23.86
N VAL A 243 -0.76 -3.80 -23.46
CA VAL A 243 -1.85 -3.80 -22.47
C VAL A 243 -1.38 -3.21 -21.13
N MET A 244 -0.25 -3.69 -20.61
CA MET A 244 0.31 -3.22 -19.34
C MET A 244 0.70 -1.73 -19.38
N LYS A 245 1.28 -1.27 -20.50
CA LYS A 245 1.60 0.15 -20.73
C LYS A 245 0.32 1.00 -20.78
N ALA A 246 -0.75 0.53 -21.44
CA ALA A 246 -2.01 1.26 -21.56
C ALA A 246 -2.77 1.41 -20.24
N VAL A 247 -2.72 0.39 -19.37
CA VAL A 247 -3.36 0.39 -18.04
C VAL A 247 -2.61 1.28 -17.02
N SER A 248 -1.53 1.96 -17.46
CA SER A 248 -0.78 2.91 -16.62
C SER A 248 -0.22 2.27 -15.35
N ILE A 249 0.14 0.99 -15.44
CA ILE A 249 0.69 0.23 -14.31
C ILE A 249 2.03 0.82 -13.82
N LEU A 250 2.64 1.70 -14.61
CA LEU A 250 4.00 2.21 -14.43
C LEU A 250 4.05 3.66 -13.91
N GLU A 251 3.00 4.11 -13.20
CA GLU A 251 2.96 5.44 -12.59
C GLU A 251 3.96 5.60 -11.44
N GLY A 252 4.28 4.50 -10.74
CA GLY A 252 5.36 4.43 -9.77
C GLY A 252 6.73 4.17 -10.40
N GLY A 253 7.76 4.13 -9.56
CA GLY A 253 9.10 3.66 -9.86
C GLY A 253 9.30 2.22 -9.39
N PHE A 254 10.23 1.49 -10.03
CA PHE A 254 10.66 0.18 -9.51
C PHE A 254 11.28 0.27 -8.11
N ASP A 255 11.76 1.45 -7.74
CA ASP A 255 12.39 1.79 -6.47
C ASP A 255 11.48 2.61 -5.53
N SER A 256 10.19 2.74 -5.86
CA SER A 256 9.23 3.37 -4.94
C SER A 256 9.12 2.55 -3.66
N VAL A 257 9.00 3.22 -2.51
CA VAL A 257 8.75 2.59 -1.21
C VAL A 257 7.77 3.42 -0.40
N ASN A 258 6.94 2.75 0.40
CA ASN A 258 6.02 3.38 1.34
C ASN A 258 5.90 2.49 2.59
N THR A 259 6.11 3.08 3.77
CA THR A 259 5.96 2.38 5.05
C THR A 259 5.08 3.10 6.08
N TYR A 260 4.31 4.10 5.67
CA TYR A 260 3.53 4.93 6.61
C TYR A 260 2.05 4.54 6.72
N ASP A 261 1.53 3.66 5.85
CA ASP A 261 0.09 3.41 5.73
C ASP A 261 -0.36 1.96 5.95
N THR A 262 -1.63 1.67 5.66
CA THR A 262 -2.27 0.36 5.82
C THR A 262 -1.63 -0.76 5.00
N GLY A 263 -0.75 -0.45 4.04
CA GLY A 263 0.04 -1.42 3.28
C GLY A 263 1.22 -2.01 4.08
N TYR A 264 1.56 -1.43 5.23
CA TYR A 264 2.72 -1.78 6.06
C TYR A 264 4.03 -1.54 5.31
N VAL A 265 4.60 -2.53 4.61
CA VAL A 265 5.77 -2.33 3.75
C VAL A 265 5.35 -2.49 2.31
N SER A 266 5.39 -1.39 1.54
CA SER A 266 5.02 -1.35 0.12
C SER A 266 6.19 -0.95 -0.76
N VAL A 267 6.40 -1.66 -1.87
CA VAL A 267 7.57 -1.49 -2.75
C VAL A 267 7.14 -1.54 -4.22
N GLY A 268 7.81 -0.77 -5.08
CA GLY A 268 7.74 -0.91 -6.52
C GLY A 268 6.58 -0.18 -7.19
N PHE A 269 6.48 -0.35 -8.50
CA PHE A 269 5.66 0.51 -9.36
C PHE A 269 4.15 0.36 -9.16
N ILE A 270 3.69 -0.78 -8.63
CA ILE A 270 2.30 -1.02 -8.18
C ILE A 270 2.15 -1.14 -6.66
N GLN A 271 3.18 -0.77 -5.89
CA GLN A 271 3.15 -0.85 -4.43
C GLN A 271 2.83 -2.27 -3.93
N PHE A 272 3.66 -3.25 -4.32
CA PHE A 272 3.61 -4.60 -3.75
C PHE A 272 3.73 -4.51 -2.23
N ALA A 273 2.73 -4.98 -1.50
CA ALA A 273 2.55 -4.70 -0.08
C ALA A 273 2.63 -5.98 0.76
N THR A 274 3.12 -5.83 2.00
CA THR A 274 3.20 -6.94 2.95
C THR A 274 1.90 -7.18 3.70
N LEU A 275 1.07 -6.14 3.81
CA LEU A 275 -0.10 -6.13 4.70
C LEU A 275 0.28 -6.44 6.15
N LYS A 276 -0.71 -6.56 7.04
CA LYS A 276 -0.49 -6.68 8.48
C LYS A 276 0.37 -7.88 8.89
N ASP A 277 0.18 -9.02 8.22
CA ASP A 277 0.80 -10.28 8.61
C ASP A 277 2.24 -10.44 8.08
N GLY A 278 2.75 -9.45 7.34
CA GLY A 278 4.10 -9.50 6.76
C GLY A 278 4.20 -10.44 5.56
N ALA A 279 3.10 -10.69 4.86
CA ALA A 279 3.00 -11.63 3.73
C ALA A 279 2.55 -10.89 2.45
N GLY A 280 1.52 -11.35 1.73
CA GLY A 280 0.93 -10.57 0.62
C GLY A 280 1.78 -10.48 -0.67
N SER A 281 1.52 -9.46 -1.48
CA SER A 281 2.08 -9.38 -2.84
C SER A 281 3.58 -9.09 -2.85
N LEU A 282 4.11 -8.37 -1.85
CA LEU A 282 5.56 -8.21 -1.69
C LEU A 282 6.25 -9.52 -1.33
N GLY A 283 5.65 -10.29 -0.42
CA GLY A 283 6.15 -11.62 -0.06
C GLY A 283 6.25 -12.57 -1.25
N GLN A 284 5.21 -12.60 -2.09
CA GLN A 284 5.20 -13.38 -3.34
C GLN A 284 6.26 -12.91 -4.33
N LEU A 285 6.48 -11.60 -4.44
CA LEU A 285 7.54 -11.04 -5.28
C LEU A 285 8.93 -11.51 -4.81
N LEU A 286 9.22 -11.36 -3.52
CA LEU A 286 10.52 -11.77 -2.97
C LEU A 286 10.73 -13.28 -3.10
N LEU A 287 9.69 -14.09 -2.84
CA LEU A 287 9.79 -15.55 -2.96
C LEU A 287 10.10 -15.95 -4.41
N ASN A 288 9.39 -15.36 -5.39
CA ASN A 288 9.69 -15.61 -6.79
C ASN A 288 11.10 -15.17 -7.17
N TYR A 289 11.54 -14.00 -6.70
CA TYR A 289 12.88 -13.50 -6.98
C TYR A 289 13.95 -14.42 -6.39
N LYS A 290 13.80 -14.85 -5.13
CA LYS A 290 14.68 -15.81 -4.46
C LYS A 290 14.77 -17.16 -5.18
N GLN A 291 13.63 -17.68 -5.64
CA GLN A 291 13.58 -18.97 -6.34
C GLN A 291 14.19 -18.92 -7.74
N THR A 292 14.03 -17.80 -8.44
CA THR A 292 14.45 -17.68 -9.85
C THR A 292 15.84 -17.08 -10.02
N ASN A 293 16.32 -16.31 -9.03
CA ASN A 293 17.61 -15.60 -9.05
C ASN A 293 18.23 -15.61 -7.64
N PRO A 294 18.59 -16.78 -7.08
CA PRO A 294 19.01 -16.90 -5.69
C PRO A 294 20.28 -16.12 -5.36
N ASP A 295 21.26 -16.06 -6.28
CA ASP A 295 22.51 -15.34 -6.08
C ASP A 295 22.28 -13.82 -6.06
N GLU A 296 21.40 -13.33 -6.93
CA GLU A 296 21.01 -11.92 -6.92
C GLU A 296 20.14 -11.57 -5.72
N PHE A 297 19.28 -12.48 -5.26
CA PHE A 297 18.56 -12.30 -4.01
C PHE A 297 19.52 -12.22 -2.83
N GLN A 298 20.56 -13.06 -2.80
CA GLN A 298 21.62 -12.99 -1.80
C GLN A 298 22.29 -11.61 -1.82
N ARG A 299 22.66 -11.14 -3.02
CA ARG A 299 23.34 -9.86 -3.23
C ARG A 299 22.45 -8.66 -2.89
N ASP A 300 21.17 -8.71 -3.25
CA ASP A 300 20.30 -7.54 -3.20
C ASP A 300 19.55 -7.42 -1.86
N PHE A 301 19.30 -8.55 -1.17
CA PHE A 301 18.49 -8.59 0.06
C PHE A 301 19.21 -9.29 1.22
N ARG A 302 19.55 -10.58 1.08
CA ARG A 302 19.95 -11.40 2.23
C ARG A 302 21.23 -10.93 2.90
N LYS A 303 22.23 -10.46 2.13
CA LYS A 303 23.46 -9.89 2.71
C LYS A 303 23.23 -8.63 3.56
N TYR A 304 22.05 -8.01 3.44
CA TYR A 304 21.65 -6.83 4.21
C TYR A 304 20.64 -7.16 5.32
N GLY A 305 20.37 -8.45 5.56
CA GLY A 305 19.49 -8.92 6.63
C GLY A 305 18.01 -9.00 6.25
N ILE A 306 17.67 -9.15 4.96
CA ILE A 306 16.28 -9.35 4.51
C ILE A 306 16.14 -10.70 3.83
N ASP A 307 15.12 -11.47 4.23
CA ASP A 307 14.78 -12.74 3.60
C ASP A 307 13.27 -12.96 3.55
N VAL A 308 12.86 -14.07 2.95
CA VAL A 308 11.47 -14.51 2.81
C VAL A 308 11.39 -16.02 3.05
N THR A 309 10.37 -16.44 3.80
CA THR A 309 10.09 -17.86 4.07
C THR A 309 9.58 -18.56 2.79
N PRO A 310 9.56 -19.90 2.76
CA PRO A 310 8.94 -20.65 1.66
C PRO A 310 7.45 -20.35 1.43
N LEU A 311 6.76 -19.72 2.40
CA LEU A 311 5.37 -19.31 2.31
C LEU A 311 5.19 -17.86 1.85
N GLY A 312 6.27 -17.14 1.55
CA GLY A 312 6.20 -15.73 1.18
C GLY A 312 6.01 -14.80 2.37
N VAL A 313 6.39 -15.23 3.58
CA VAL A 313 6.37 -14.38 4.78
C VAL A 313 7.72 -13.69 4.91
N LEU A 314 7.71 -12.38 5.12
CA LEU A 314 8.92 -11.57 5.25
C LEU A 314 9.68 -11.90 6.53
N SER A 315 11.01 -11.91 6.44
CA SER A 315 11.93 -12.08 7.58
C SER A 315 13.02 -11.01 7.51
N CYS A 316 13.43 -10.48 8.65
CA CYS A 316 14.58 -9.59 8.71
C CYS A 316 15.37 -9.71 10.01
N LEU A 317 16.62 -9.29 9.98
CA LEU A 317 17.48 -9.17 11.14
C LEU A 317 17.35 -7.80 11.80
N ASP A 318 17.27 -7.77 13.12
CA ASP A 318 17.65 -6.62 13.91
C ASP A 318 19.19 -6.57 14.00
N TRP A 319 19.80 -5.58 13.36
CA TRP A 319 21.26 -5.43 13.32
C TRP A 319 21.89 -5.19 14.71
N GLN A 320 21.14 -4.69 15.70
CA GLN A 320 21.67 -4.45 17.06
C GLN A 320 21.86 -5.76 17.82
N THR A 321 20.86 -6.63 17.73
CA THR A 321 20.77 -7.84 18.55
C THR A 321 21.15 -9.10 17.78
N GLY A 322 21.15 -9.04 16.44
CA GLY A 322 21.25 -10.20 15.57
C GLY A 322 19.97 -11.06 15.56
N ALA A 323 18.90 -10.61 16.22
CA ALA A 323 17.65 -11.35 16.29
C ALA A 323 16.95 -11.39 14.93
N GLU A 324 16.47 -12.56 14.54
CA GLU A 324 15.60 -12.73 13.38
C GLU A 324 14.14 -12.56 13.80
N VAL A 325 13.40 -11.71 13.09
CA VAL A 325 11.96 -11.53 13.24
C VAL A 325 11.25 -11.80 11.92
N GLN A 326 10.01 -12.31 11.98
CA GLN A 326 9.22 -12.69 10.80
C GLN A 326 7.82 -12.08 10.82
N GLY A 327 7.18 -12.01 9.66
CA GLY A 327 5.78 -11.61 9.50
C GLY A 327 5.51 -10.18 9.97
N GLY A 328 4.45 -10.00 10.77
CA GLY A 328 4.07 -8.69 11.30
C GLY A 328 5.17 -8.01 12.13
N ASP A 329 6.05 -8.78 12.78
CA ASP A 329 7.18 -8.20 13.53
C ASP A 329 8.32 -7.78 12.59
N ALA A 330 8.52 -8.47 11.48
CA ALA A 330 9.42 -8.01 10.41
C ALA A 330 8.93 -6.69 9.81
N ASN A 331 7.62 -6.51 9.60
CA ASN A 331 7.06 -5.22 9.19
C ASN A 331 7.44 -4.10 10.15
N LYS A 332 7.18 -4.29 11.46
CA LYS A 332 7.51 -3.28 12.48
C LYS A 332 8.99 -2.95 12.47
N GLN A 333 9.85 -3.96 12.36
CA GLN A 333 11.29 -3.76 12.31
C GLN A 333 11.74 -2.97 11.07
N ILE A 334 11.16 -3.24 9.90
CA ILE A 334 11.47 -2.52 8.65
C ILE A 334 10.93 -1.08 8.66
N ILE A 335 9.74 -0.87 9.24
CA ILE A 335 9.17 0.47 9.42
C ILE A 335 10.08 1.30 10.34
N LYS A 336 10.52 0.72 11.45
CA LYS A 336 11.40 1.36 12.43
C LYS A 336 12.80 1.63 11.88
N ASP A 337 13.47 0.62 11.33
CA ASP A 337 14.84 0.69 10.85
C ASP A 337 14.93 1.02 9.35
N LYS A 338 15.28 2.27 9.05
CA LYS A 338 15.29 2.79 7.67
C LYS A 338 16.34 2.14 6.77
N ARG A 339 17.34 1.48 7.33
CA ARG A 339 18.29 0.70 6.52
C ARG A 339 17.58 -0.40 5.76
N LEU A 340 16.64 -1.09 6.40
CA LEU A 340 15.97 -2.25 5.81
C LEU A 340 15.05 -1.84 4.66
N ILE A 341 14.24 -0.77 4.80
CA ILE A 341 13.45 -0.28 3.67
C ILE A 341 14.33 0.27 2.53
N ALA A 342 15.49 0.86 2.86
CA ALA A 342 16.46 1.32 1.87
C ALA A 342 17.02 0.18 0.99
N VAL A 343 17.09 -1.05 1.51
CA VAL A 343 17.51 -2.23 0.73
C VAL A 343 16.58 -2.45 -0.46
N PHE A 344 15.26 -2.33 -0.26
CA PHE A 344 14.27 -2.48 -1.32
C PHE A 344 14.40 -1.38 -2.38
N GLN A 345 14.53 -0.13 -1.95
CA GLN A 345 14.72 1.00 -2.86
C GLN A 345 16.03 0.84 -3.66
N ARG A 346 17.13 0.46 -3.01
CA ARG A 346 18.39 0.15 -3.68
C ARG A 346 18.21 -0.96 -4.72
N ALA A 347 17.54 -2.07 -4.36
CA ALA A 347 17.29 -3.16 -5.30
C ALA A 347 16.51 -2.67 -6.53
N GLY A 348 15.50 -1.83 -6.35
CA GLY A 348 14.75 -1.19 -7.43
C GLY A 348 15.59 -0.27 -8.33
N GLN A 349 16.62 0.38 -7.76
CA GLN A 349 17.54 1.26 -8.50
C GLN A 349 18.61 0.51 -9.28
N LYS A 350 19.07 -0.63 -8.74
CA LYS A 350 20.31 -1.29 -9.18
C LYS A 350 20.11 -2.63 -9.87
N SER A 351 19.04 -3.35 -9.56
CA SER A 351 18.85 -4.73 -10.02
C SER A 351 17.81 -4.82 -11.13
N SER A 352 18.28 -4.99 -12.36
CA SER A 352 17.39 -5.25 -13.50
C SER A 352 16.60 -6.55 -13.34
N LEU A 353 17.14 -7.54 -12.64
CA LEU A 353 16.44 -8.82 -12.39
C LEU A 353 15.34 -8.65 -11.34
N PHE A 354 15.56 -7.85 -10.29
CA PHE A 354 14.49 -7.50 -9.36
C PHE A 354 13.38 -6.69 -10.05
N ASN A 355 13.75 -5.73 -10.91
CA ASN A 355 12.79 -4.93 -11.68
C ASN A 355 11.99 -5.81 -12.66
N ALA A 356 12.63 -6.76 -13.33
CA ALA A 356 11.96 -7.75 -14.17
C ALA A 356 11.05 -8.68 -13.36
N ALA A 357 11.45 -9.07 -12.14
CA ALA A 357 10.61 -9.86 -11.23
C ALA A 357 9.35 -9.10 -10.83
N GLN A 358 9.44 -7.79 -10.56
CA GLN A 358 8.27 -6.94 -10.33
C GLN A 358 7.29 -6.98 -11.52
N ILE A 359 7.78 -6.81 -12.77
CA ILE A 359 6.95 -6.90 -13.98
C ILE A 359 6.28 -8.27 -14.09
N ARG A 360 7.06 -9.35 -13.89
CA ARG A 360 6.56 -10.73 -13.98
C ARG A 360 5.44 -10.99 -12.98
N ILE A 361 5.61 -10.55 -11.74
CA ILE A 361 4.60 -10.76 -10.69
C ILE A 361 3.38 -9.89 -10.93
N ALA A 362 3.56 -8.64 -11.37
CA ALA A 362 2.44 -7.80 -11.79
C ALA A 362 1.62 -8.46 -12.92
N LYS A 363 2.29 -9.02 -13.94
CA LYS A 363 1.62 -9.80 -15.00
C LYS A 363 0.87 -10.98 -14.39
N ASN A 364 1.53 -11.82 -13.60
CA ASN A 364 0.93 -13.04 -13.07
C ASN A 364 -0.30 -12.77 -12.17
N GLN A 365 -0.28 -11.66 -11.42
CA GLN A 365 -1.38 -11.32 -10.51
C GLN A 365 -2.52 -10.58 -11.22
N TYR A 366 -2.21 -9.66 -12.14
CA TYR A 366 -3.20 -8.71 -12.64
C TYR A 366 -3.56 -8.88 -14.11
N TYR A 367 -2.76 -9.57 -14.92
CA TYR A 367 -3.12 -9.85 -16.31
C TYR A 367 -4.15 -10.98 -16.34
N PRO A 368 -5.41 -10.72 -16.75
CA PRO A 368 -6.52 -11.63 -16.44
C PRO A 368 -6.64 -12.80 -17.39
N ALA A 369 -5.73 -12.94 -18.37
CA ALA A 369 -5.80 -13.95 -19.42
C ALA A 369 -6.10 -15.38 -18.93
N ASN A 370 -5.48 -15.79 -17.83
CA ASN A 370 -5.64 -17.13 -17.26
C ASN A 370 -6.74 -17.23 -16.19
N ASP A 371 -7.42 -16.13 -15.87
CA ASP A 371 -8.50 -16.15 -14.88
C ASP A 371 -9.64 -17.04 -15.38
N THR A 372 -10.06 -17.96 -14.52
CA THR A 372 -11.17 -18.86 -14.81
C THR A 372 -12.49 -18.20 -14.41
N ILE A 373 -13.44 -18.20 -15.32
CA ILE A 373 -14.79 -17.70 -15.13
C ILE A 373 -15.74 -18.89 -15.15
N ASN A 374 -16.64 -18.95 -14.17
CA ASN A 374 -17.73 -19.91 -14.12
C ASN A 374 -19.06 -19.16 -14.14
N ILE A 375 -19.92 -19.49 -15.08
CA ILE A 375 -21.29 -18.97 -15.17
C ILE A 375 -22.30 -20.11 -15.06
N GLY A 376 -23.31 -19.93 -14.22
CA GLY A 376 -24.48 -20.81 -14.16
C GLY A 376 -25.66 -20.15 -14.88
N LEU A 377 -26.32 -20.87 -15.79
CA LEU A 377 -27.51 -20.40 -16.50
C LEU A 377 -28.50 -21.55 -16.76
N ALA A 378 -29.73 -21.43 -16.25
CA ALA A 378 -30.81 -22.41 -16.49
C ALA A 378 -30.41 -23.88 -16.24
N GLY A 379 -29.61 -24.13 -15.21
CA GLY A 379 -29.11 -25.47 -14.85
C GLY A 379 -27.88 -25.94 -15.63
N VAL A 380 -27.37 -25.15 -16.58
CA VAL A 380 -26.11 -25.41 -17.30
C VAL A 380 -24.99 -24.54 -16.72
N SER A 381 -23.82 -25.14 -16.50
CA SER A 381 -22.61 -24.41 -16.11
C SER A 381 -21.66 -24.31 -17.30
N PHE A 382 -21.18 -23.10 -17.57
CA PHE A 382 -20.07 -22.88 -18.50
C PHE A 382 -18.85 -22.45 -17.71
N THR A 383 -17.72 -23.08 -17.99
CA THR A 383 -16.42 -22.72 -17.40
C THR A 383 -15.41 -22.53 -18.51
N GLY A 384 -14.62 -21.47 -18.41
CA GLY A 384 -13.48 -21.24 -19.30
C GLY A 384 -12.61 -20.09 -18.82
N LYS A 385 -11.53 -19.82 -19.55
CA LYS A 385 -10.60 -18.74 -19.24
C LYS A 385 -11.00 -17.44 -19.93
N VAL A 386 -10.58 -16.31 -19.41
CA VAL A 386 -10.74 -15.01 -20.08
C VAL A 386 -10.22 -15.05 -21.53
N THR A 387 -9.06 -15.67 -21.76
CA THR A 387 -8.51 -15.83 -23.12
C THR A 387 -9.40 -16.60 -24.07
N ASP A 388 -10.38 -17.37 -23.61
CA ASP A 388 -11.25 -18.15 -24.49
C ASP A 388 -12.22 -17.24 -25.26
N PHE A 389 -12.55 -16.06 -24.71
CA PHE A 389 -13.52 -15.13 -25.30
C PHE A 389 -13.08 -13.67 -25.39
N ILE A 390 -11.96 -13.28 -24.77
CA ILE A 390 -11.36 -11.96 -24.93
C ILE A 390 -10.04 -12.14 -25.68
N LYS A 391 -9.97 -11.66 -26.93
CA LYS A 391 -8.80 -11.79 -27.81
C LYS A 391 -8.09 -10.47 -28.06
N SER A 392 -8.78 -9.36 -27.92
CA SER A 392 -8.22 -8.03 -28.18
C SER A 392 -7.42 -7.48 -27.00
N GLU A 393 -6.44 -6.64 -27.32
CA GLU A 393 -5.67 -5.90 -26.31
C GLU A 393 -6.57 -4.90 -25.57
N ALA A 394 -7.50 -4.24 -26.26
CA ALA A 394 -8.45 -3.32 -25.63
C ALA A 394 -9.35 -4.03 -24.59
N GLY A 395 -9.83 -5.24 -24.91
CA GLY A 395 -10.61 -6.05 -23.98
C GLY A 395 -9.79 -6.47 -22.76
N MET A 396 -8.57 -6.93 -23.00
CA MET A 396 -7.66 -7.33 -21.92
C MET A 396 -7.25 -6.15 -21.03
N ALA A 397 -7.00 -4.97 -21.61
CA ALA A 397 -6.71 -3.74 -20.88
C ALA A 397 -7.89 -3.30 -20.00
N THR A 398 -9.12 -3.42 -20.50
CA THR A 398 -10.32 -3.11 -19.72
C THR A 398 -10.45 -4.01 -18.49
N LEU A 399 -10.22 -5.31 -18.66
CA LEU A 399 -10.30 -6.27 -17.55
C LEU A 399 -9.13 -6.12 -16.58
N MET A 400 -7.92 -5.87 -17.09
CA MET A 400 -6.74 -5.63 -16.27
C MET A 400 -6.88 -4.36 -15.44
N ASP A 401 -7.35 -3.25 -16.03
CA ASP A 401 -7.63 -2.00 -15.31
C ASP A 401 -8.58 -2.24 -14.13
N ARG A 402 -9.66 -2.99 -14.37
CA ARG A 402 -10.58 -3.35 -13.31
C ARG A 402 -9.90 -4.21 -12.24
N LYS A 403 -9.20 -5.28 -12.63
CA LYS A 403 -8.54 -6.20 -11.69
C LYS A 403 -7.49 -5.50 -10.82
N VAL A 404 -6.71 -4.57 -11.36
CA VAL A 404 -5.76 -3.76 -10.60
C VAL A 404 -6.47 -2.92 -9.53
N ASN A 405 -7.62 -2.33 -9.86
CA ASN A 405 -8.33 -1.41 -8.96
C ASN A 405 -9.28 -2.09 -7.97
N THR A 406 -9.82 -3.26 -8.29
CA THR A 406 -10.85 -3.94 -7.49
C THR A 406 -10.41 -5.31 -6.96
N GLY A 407 -9.28 -5.83 -7.45
CA GLY A 407 -8.81 -7.20 -7.18
C GLY A 407 -9.57 -8.29 -7.93
N LYS A 408 -10.63 -7.96 -8.70
CA LYS A 408 -11.53 -8.96 -9.29
C LYS A 408 -12.21 -8.51 -10.57
N ILE A 409 -12.66 -9.49 -11.36
CA ILE A 409 -13.35 -9.28 -12.63
C ILE A 409 -14.77 -9.86 -12.65
N ASP A 410 -15.34 -10.18 -11.49
CA ASP A 410 -16.65 -10.85 -11.32
C ASP A 410 -17.83 -10.11 -11.97
N VAL A 411 -17.69 -8.82 -12.27
CA VAL A 411 -18.68 -8.07 -13.06
C VAL A 411 -18.95 -8.70 -14.43
N LEU A 412 -18.01 -9.51 -14.93
CA LEU A 412 -18.19 -10.31 -16.15
C LEU A 412 -19.33 -11.32 -16.01
N ILE A 413 -19.55 -11.92 -14.84
CA ILE A 413 -20.53 -12.99 -14.65
C ILE A 413 -21.94 -12.56 -15.08
N PRO A 414 -22.53 -11.47 -14.55
CA PRO A 414 -23.86 -11.04 -14.97
C PRO A 414 -23.90 -10.58 -16.44
N VAL A 415 -22.82 -10.01 -16.97
CA VAL A 415 -22.74 -9.59 -18.39
C VAL A 415 -22.74 -10.80 -19.32
N LEU A 416 -21.97 -11.84 -18.99
CA LEU A 416 -21.92 -13.09 -19.74
C LEU A 416 -23.25 -13.84 -19.67
N GLN A 417 -23.88 -13.91 -18.48
CA GLN A 417 -25.21 -14.50 -18.33
C GLN A 417 -26.26 -13.79 -19.21
N LYS A 418 -26.26 -12.45 -19.22
CA LYS A 418 -27.15 -11.67 -20.08
C LYS A 418 -26.86 -11.93 -21.56
N THR A 419 -25.60 -11.93 -21.95
CA THR A 419 -25.16 -12.19 -23.34
C THR A 419 -25.60 -13.59 -23.80
N ALA A 420 -25.46 -14.60 -22.93
CA ALA A 420 -25.89 -15.96 -23.22
C ALA A 420 -27.40 -16.08 -23.43
N LEU A 421 -28.21 -15.43 -22.60
CA LEU A 421 -29.67 -15.39 -22.76
C LEU A 421 -30.07 -14.66 -24.05
N THR A 422 -29.46 -13.51 -24.34
CA THR A 422 -29.82 -12.69 -25.52
C THR A 422 -29.46 -13.39 -26.83
N HIS A 423 -28.30 -14.06 -26.88
CA HIS A 423 -27.75 -14.57 -28.14
C HIS A 423 -27.74 -16.11 -28.23
N SER A 424 -28.38 -16.80 -27.29
CA SER A 424 -28.44 -18.28 -27.24
C SER A 424 -27.07 -18.94 -27.35
N VAL A 425 -26.09 -18.42 -26.59
CA VAL A 425 -24.71 -18.91 -26.56
C VAL A 425 -24.68 -20.38 -26.14
N LYS A 426 -24.08 -21.25 -26.97
CA LYS A 426 -24.08 -22.71 -26.77
C LYS A 426 -22.79 -23.24 -26.15
N SER A 427 -21.69 -22.50 -26.26
CA SER A 427 -20.39 -22.85 -25.70
C SER A 427 -19.71 -21.62 -25.12
N PHE A 428 -18.77 -21.81 -24.19
CA PHE A 428 -18.04 -20.69 -23.59
C PHE A 428 -17.21 -19.91 -24.62
N ALA A 429 -16.65 -20.59 -25.63
CA ALA A 429 -15.89 -19.96 -26.70
C ALA A 429 -16.75 -19.04 -27.61
N ASP A 430 -18.07 -19.28 -27.68
CA ASP A 430 -18.97 -18.46 -28.50
C ASP A 430 -19.12 -17.02 -27.97
N PHE A 431 -18.75 -16.75 -26.71
CA PHE A 431 -18.68 -15.38 -26.19
C PHE A 431 -17.69 -14.49 -26.94
N ALA A 432 -16.69 -15.07 -27.63
CA ALA A 432 -15.73 -14.31 -28.44
C ALA A 432 -16.41 -13.46 -29.52
N LYS A 433 -17.55 -13.93 -30.07
CA LYS A 433 -18.33 -13.20 -31.08
C LYS A 433 -18.95 -11.91 -30.55
N TYR A 434 -19.02 -11.76 -29.23
CA TYR A 434 -19.65 -10.65 -28.54
C TYR A 434 -18.66 -9.85 -27.70
N GLU A 435 -17.35 -10.02 -27.94
CA GLU A 435 -16.29 -9.37 -27.16
C GLU A 435 -16.51 -7.86 -27.02
N ARG A 436 -16.80 -7.15 -28.13
CA ARG A 436 -17.07 -5.70 -28.10
C ARG A 436 -18.20 -5.33 -27.13
N GLN A 437 -19.33 -6.00 -27.25
CA GLN A 437 -20.51 -5.77 -26.40
C GLN A 437 -20.20 -6.05 -24.91
N ILE A 438 -19.47 -7.14 -24.65
CA ILE A 438 -19.08 -7.53 -23.29
C ILE A 438 -18.17 -6.44 -22.69
N ILE A 439 -17.16 -6.00 -23.42
CA ILE A 439 -16.19 -4.99 -22.97
C ILE A 439 -16.85 -3.63 -22.74
N GLU A 440 -17.76 -3.20 -23.62
CA GLU A 440 -18.56 -1.98 -23.42
C GLU A 440 -19.37 -2.04 -22.11
N ALA A 441 -19.93 -3.20 -21.77
CA ALA A 441 -20.73 -3.40 -20.57
C ALA A 441 -19.90 -3.49 -19.28
N VAL A 442 -18.62 -3.87 -19.34
CA VAL A 442 -17.74 -3.97 -18.17
C VAL A 442 -16.73 -2.83 -18.04
N LYS A 443 -16.81 -1.81 -18.92
CA LYS A 443 -15.99 -0.60 -18.85
C LYS A 443 -15.90 -0.05 -17.42
N TYR A 444 -14.72 0.41 -17.03
CA TYR A 444 -14.46 0.92 -15.69
C TYR A 444 -14.09 2.40 -15.67
N ARG A 445 -12.80 2.75 -15.75
CA ARG A 445 -12.34 4.15 -15.68
C ARG A 445 -12.04 4.75 -17.06
N ARG A 446 -11.37 3.97 -17.92
CA ARG A 446 -10.97 4.37 -19.26
C ARG A 446 -11.68 3.51 -20.31
N ASP A 447 -11.94 4.13 -21.46
CA ASP A 447 -12.53 3.47 -22.62
C ASP A 447 -11.41 3.01 -23.57
N TYR A 448 -10.92 1.79 -23.38
CA TYR A 448 -9.83 1.23 -24.20
C TYR A 448 -10.26 0.86 -25.62
N LEU A 449 -11.57 0.84 -25.91
CA LEU A 449 -12.07 0.65 -27.28
C LEU A 449 -11.82 1.88 -28.16
N LYS A 450 -11.43 3.01 -27.55
CA LYS A 450 -11.00 4.24 -28.25
C LYS A 450 -9.48 4.33 -28.40
N ASP A 451 -8.73 3.40 -27.83
CA ASP A 451 -7.27 3.42 -27.89
C ASP A 451 -6.77 2.74 -29.17
N GLN A 452 -6.40 3.56 -30.16
CA GLN A 452 -5.95 3.08 -31.48
C GLN A 452 -4.59 2.35 -31.43
N THR A 453 -3.86 2.43 -30.32
CA THR A 453 -2.59 1.71 -30.15
C THR A 453 -2.78 0.25 -29.75
N LEU A 454 -4.00 -0.14 -29.39
CA LEU A 454 -4.37 -1.48 -28.98
C LEU A 454 -5.16 -2.18 -30.09
N SER A 455 -4.92 -3.48 -30.28
CA SER A 455 -5.81 -4.31 -31.09
C SER A 455 -7.24 -4.26 -30.53
N GLN A 456 -8.21 -4.20 -31.44
CA GLN A 456 -9.62 -4.01 -31.14
C GLN A 456 -10.40 -5.32 -31.35
N PRO A 457 -11.54 -5.52 -30.66
CA PRO A 457 -12.43 -6.63 -30.95
C PRO A 457 -12.88 -6.61 -32.41
N SER A 458 -12.81 -7.78 -33.06
CA SER A 458 -13.25 -8.01 -34.45
C SER A 458 -14.75 -7.87 -34.63
#